data_AF-A0A258BA48-F1
#
_entry.id   AF-A0A258BA48-F1
#
_cell.length_a   1.000
_cell.length_b   1.000
_cell.length_c   1.000
_cell.angle_alpha   90.00
_cell.angle_beta   90.00
_cell.angle_gamma   90.00
#
_symmetry.space_group_name_H-M   'P 1'
#
loop_
_entity.id
_entity.type
_entity.pdbx_description
1 polymer ?
#
loop_
_entity_poly.entity_id
_entity_poly.type
_entity_poly.pdbx_seq_one_letter_code
_entity_poly.pdbx_strand_id
1 'polypeptide(L)' 'VILQAYMPAQMSDIEVEAAVLAAVAVTGAAGPQDMGKVIGVLKGQLAGKADMGKVSGLVKAALAK' A
#
# COMPACT_ATOMS: atom_id res chain seq x y z
N VAL A 1 -10.46 -16.41 27.72
CA VAL A 1 -11.06 -15.22 27.09
C VAL A 1 -10.07 -14.73 26.05
N ILE A 2 -10.37 -14.92 24.77
CA ILE A 2 -9.45 -14.59 23.67
C ILE A 2 -9.65 -13.10 23.35
N LEU A 3 -8.67 -12.27 23.72
CA LEU A 3 -8.63 -10.85 23.37
C LEU A 3 -8.16 -10.70 21.90
N GLN A 4 -9.00 -11.07 20.94
CA GLN A 4 -8.74 -10.92 19.50
C GLN A 4 -9.07 -9.51 18.97
N ALA A 5 -9.41 -8.56 19.84
CA ALA A 5 -10.00 -7.27 19.47
C ALA A 5 -9.03 -6.10 19.65
N TYR A 6 -7.84 -6.13 19.05
CA TYR A 6 -6.98 -4.93 18.96
C TYR A 6 -6.17 -4.80 17.67
N MET A 7 -6.37 -5.68 16.68
CA MET A 7 -5.81 -5.47 15.35
C MET A 7 -6.82 -4.65 14.55
N PRO A 8 -6.45 -3.49 13.97
CA PRO A 8 -7.27 -2.82 12.97
C PRO A 8 -7.65 -3.85 11.90
N ALA A 9 -8.91 -3.83 11.45
CA ALA A 9 -9.34 -4.71 10.37
C ALA A 9 -8.33 -4.60 9.21
N GLN A 10 -7.74 -5.74 8.81
CA GLN A 10 -6.87 -5.75 7.65
C GLN A 10 -7.69 -5.32 6.44
N MET A 11 -7.15 -4.38 5.68
CA MET A 11 -7.71 -3.99 4.40
C MET A 11 -7.73 -5.20 3.47
N SER A 12 -8.81 -5.31 2.73
CA SER A 12 -8.93 -6.30 1.66
C SER A 12 -7.94 -6.00 0.54
N ASP A 13 -7.61 -7.02 -0.27
CA ASP A 13 -6.67 -6.85 -1.38
C ASP A 13 -7.14 -5.77 -2.37
N ILE A 14 -8.46 -5.62 -2.57
CA ILE A 14 -9.07 -4.58 -3.43
C ILE A 14 -8.81 -3.17 -2.87
N GLU A 15 -8.99 -2.97 -1.56
CA GLU A 15 -8.74 -1.67 -0.93
C GLU A 15 -7.26 -1.30 -0.95
N VAL A 16 -6.39 -2.30 -0.84
CA VAL A 16 -4.93 -2.11 -0.95
C VAL A 16 -4.55 -1.70 -2.37
N GLU A 17 -5.08 -2.37 -3.40
CA GLU A 17 -4.87 -1.98 -4.80
C GLU A 17 -5.36 -0.56 -5.10
N ALA A 18 -6.56 -0.21 -4.62
CA ALA A 18 -7.11 1.13 -4.78
C ALA A 18 -6.22 2.19 -4.12
N ALA A 19 -5.71 1.92 -2.91
CA ALA A 19 -4.77 2.81 -2.23
C ALA A 19 -3.46 2.97 -3.01
N VAL A 20 -2.91 1.88 -3.57
CA VAL A 20 -1.70 1.88 -4.39
C VAL A 20 -1.90 2.77 -5.63
N LEU A 21 -2.99 2.59 -6.37
CA LEU A 21 -3.30 3.39 -7.56
C LEU A 21 -3.47 4.87 -7.20
N ALA A 22 -4.17 5.17 -6.11
CA ALA A 22 -4.33 6.53 -5.62
C ALA A 22 -2.97 7.15 -5.24
N ALA A 23 -2.09 6.42 -4.56
CA ALA A 23 -0.76 6.89 -4.21
C ALA A 23 0.11 7.13 -5.45
N VAL A 24 0.05 6.27 -6.46
CA VAL A 24 0.72 6.47 -7.76
C VAL A 24 0.22 7.75 -8.43
N ALA A 25 -1.09 7.96 -8.48
CA ALA A 25 -1.70 9.15 -9.07
C ALA A 25 -1.30 10.45 -8.33
N VAL A 26 -1.35 10.45 -7.00
CA VAL A 26 -1.01 11.61 -6.16
C VAL A 26 0.47 11.96 -6.26
N THR A 27 1.34 10.94 -6.33
CA THR A 27 2.80 11.16 -6.44
C THR A 27 3.25 11.46 -7.87
N GLY A 28 2.40 11.25 -8.87
CA GLY A 28 2.78 11.33 -10.28
C GLY A 28 3.84 10.30 -10.67
N ALA A 29 3.93 9.20 -9.93
CA ALA A 29 4.96 8.18 -10.13
C ALA A 29 4.78 7.53 -11.51
N ALA A 30 5.85 7.55 -12.31
CA ALA A 30 5.81 7.06 -13.69
C ALA A 30 6.71 5.84 -13.92
N GLY A 31 7.49 5.43 -12.92
CA GLY A 31 8.36 4.27 -13.04
C GLY A 31 9.03 3.84 -11.75
N PRO A 32 9.94 2.84 -11.82
CA PRO A 32 10.57 2.24 -10.66
C PRO A 32 11.38 3.22 -9.79
N GLN A 33 11.90 4.32 -10.38
CA GLN A 33 12.61 5.36 -9.60
C GLN A 33 11.71 6.06 -8.57
N ASP A 34 10.39 6.08 -8.79
CA ASP A 34 9.43 6.75 -7.91
C ASP A 34 8.85 5.82 -6.83
N MET A 35 9.28 4.55 -6.80
CA MET A 35 8.84 3.55 -5.83
C MET A 35 8.93 4.07 -4.39
N GLY A 36 10.06 4.71 -4.03
CA GLY A 36 10.25 5.25 -2.69
C GLY A 36 9.22 6.32 -2.30
N LYS A 37 8.77 7.13 -3.27
CA LYS A 37 7.74 8.16 -3.07
C LYS A 37 6.39 7.52 -2.81
N VAL A 38 5.99 6.55 -3.63
CA VAL A 38 4.70 5.84 -3.50
C VAL A 38 4.66 5.07 -2.17
N ILE A 39 5.73 4.35 -1.83
CA ILE A 39 5.84 3.62 -0.56
C ILE A 39 5.79 4.56 0.64
N GLY A 40 6.38 5.76 0.54
CA GLY A 40 6.31 6.77 1.59
C GLY A 40 4.87 7.19 1.92
N VAL A 41 4.05 7.44 0.89
CA VAL A 41 2.63 7.78 1.03
C VAL A 41 1.85 6.61 1.63
N LEU A 42 2.04 5.41 1.07
CA LEU A 42 1.31 4.22 1.50
C LEU A 42 1.68 3.78 2.92
N LYS A 43 2.92 3.97 3.36
CA LYS A 43 3.32 3.66 4.73
C LYS A 43 2.52 4.45 5.75
N GLY A 44 2.19 5.72 5.49
CA GLY A 44 1.34 6.51 6.38
C GLY A 44 -0.12 6.06 6.40
N GLN A 45 -0.62 5.57 5.26
CA GLN A 45 -2.04 5.19 5.11
C GLN A 45 -2.33 3.74 5.53
N LEU A 46 -1.39 2.84 5.24
CA LEU A 46 -1.56 1.39 5.29
C LEU A 46 -0.77 0.72 6.42
N ALA A 47 0.16 1.40 7.11
CA ALA A 47 0.89 0.80 8.23
C ALA A 47 -0.07 0.29 9.31
N GLY A 48 0.07 -0.99 9.66
CA GLY A 48 -0.80 -1.66 10.63
C GLY A 48 -2.21 -2.01 10.09
N LYS A 49 -2.53 -1.66 8.84
CA LYS A 49 -3.80 -1.97 8.17
C LYS A 49 -3.64 -2.91 6.98
N ALA A 50 -2.45 -3.00 6.39
CA ALA A 50 -2.15 -3.92 5.30
C ALA A 50 -0.77 -4.55 5.47
N ASP A 51 -0.55 -5.69 4.81
CA ASP A 51 0.75 -6.33 4.73
C ASP A 51 1.68 -5.51 3.81
N MET A 52 2.74 -4.93 4.39
CA MET A 52 3.67 -4.08 3.64
C MET A 52 4.48 -4.85 2.58
N GLY A 53 4.65 -6.16 2.73
CA GLY A 53 5.25 -7.03 1.72
C GLY A 53 4.36 -7.12 0.47
N LYS A 54 3.05 -7.35 0.66
CA LYS A 54 2.05 -7.31 -0.42
C LYS A 54 2.00 -5.93 -1.09
N VAL A 55 1.91 -4.86 -0.30
CA VAL A 55 1.86 -3.48 -0.81
C VAL A 55 3.07 -3.19 -1.69
N SER A 56 4.28 -3.55 -1.24
CA SER A 56 5.50 -3.32 -2.02
C SER A 56 5.51 -4.07 -3.35
N GLY A 57 4.96 -5.30 -3.37
CA GLY A 57 4.77 -6.07 -4.59
C GLY A 57 3.80 -5.40 -5.57
N LEU A 58 2.66 -4.91 -5.07
CA LEU A 58 1.65 -4.22 -5.87
C LEU A 58 2.15 -2.88 -6.44
N VAL A 59 2.85 -2.08 -5.64
CA VAL A 59 3.48 -0.84 -6.12
C VAL A 59 4.49 -1.14 -7.21
N LYS A 60 5.33 -2.17 -7.02
CA LYS A 60 6.30 -2.58 -8.02
C LYS A 60 5.61 -3.01 -9.31
N ALA A 61 4.55 -3.80 -9.24
CA ALA A 61 3.77 -4.20 -10.41
C ALA A 61 3.12 -3.00 -11.12
N ALA A 62 2.56 -2.04 -10.37
CA ALA A 62 1.95 -0.83 -10.91
C ALA A 62 2.96 0.09 -11.61
N LEU A 63 4.21 0.10 -11.16
CA LEU A 63 5.30 0.95 -11.71
C LEU A 63 6.21 0.22 -12.71
N ALA A 64 6.07 -1.09 -12.92
CA ALA A 64 6.88 -1.88 -13.84
C ALA A 64 6.48 -1.73 -15.32
N LYS A 65 5.94 -0.56 -15.71
CA LYS A 65 5.70 -0.19 -17.10
C LYS A 65 6.99 0.19 -17.81
#